data_AF-D9CHV8-F1
#
_entry.id   AF-D9CHV8-F1
#
_cell.length_a   1.000
_cell.length_b   1.000
_cell.length_c   1.000
_cell.angle_alpha   90.00
_cell.angle_beta   90.00
_cell.angle_gamma   90.00
#
_symmetry.space_group_name_H-M   'P 1'
#
loop_
_entity.id
_entity.type
_entity.pdbx_description
1 polymer ?
#
loop_
_entity_poly.entity_id
_entity_poly.type
_entity_poly.pdbx_seq_one_letter_code
_entity_poly.pdbx_strand_id
1 'polypeptide(L)'
;GDLWYFPPGIPHSLQATDDSPDGSEFVLVFDDGGFSEDSTFLLTDWLSHVPAEVIAKNFQANASAFAHIPAEELYIFPARLPDEDSAAPKSPQGTVPDPFSFALSKVKSTQLSGGTVKVVDSSTFKISKTIAAAEVTVEPGAIRELHWHPT
;
A
#
# COMPACT_ATOMS: atom_id res chain seq x y z
N GLY A 1 0.05 -13.95 3.86
CA GLY A 1 1.10 -12.91 4.05
C GLY A 1 0.60 -11.84 5.01
N ASP A 2 1.26 -10.68 5.08
CA ASP A 2 0.72 -9.49 5.74
C ASP A 2 -0.03 -8.60 4.74
N LEU A 3 -0.83 -7.66 5.24
CA LEU A 3 -1.66 -6.78 4.43
C LEU A 3 -1.37 -5.31 4.72
N TRP A 4 -1.69 -4.46 3.74
CA TRP A 4 -1.92 -3.03 3.96
C TRP A 4 -3.24 -2.61 3.33
N TYR A 5 -3.77 -1.47 3.77
CA TYR A 5 -4.91 -0.82 3.14
C TYR A 5 -4.67 0.69 3.16
N PHE A 6 -4.83 1.33 2.00
CA PHE A 6 -4.74 2.77 1.87
C PHE A 6 -6.13 3.32 1.55
N PRO A 7 -6.74 4.14 2.42
CA PRO A 7 -8.02 4.76 2.11
C PRO A 7 -7.93 5.62 0.84
N PRO A 8 -9.04 5.80 0.09
CA PRO A 8 -9.05 6.58 -1.14
C PRO A 8 -8.45 7.98 -0.94
N GLY A 9 -7.52 8.36 -1.81
CA GLY A 9 -6.88 9.69 -1.81
C GLY A 9 -5.77 9.90 -0.77
N ILE A 10 -5.43 8.91 0.04
CA ILE A 10 -4.29 9.02 0.97
C ILE A 10 -2.98 8.67 0.25
N PRO A 11 -2.01 9.59 0.15
CA PRO A 11 -0.74 9.32 -0.53
C PRO A 11 0.08 8.28 0.25
N HIS A 12 0.81 7.45 -0.48
CA HIS A 12 1.62 6.37 0.06
C HIS A 12 2.84 6.12 -0.83
N SER A 13 3.82 5.40 -0.30
CA SER A 13 4.99 4.92 -1.03
C SER A 13 5.31 3.50 -0.59
N LEU A 14 5.95 2.73 -1.48
CA LEU A 14 6.43 1.38 -1.20
C LEU A 14 7.92 1.34 -1.54
N GLN A 15 8.72 0.76 -0.66
CA GLN A 15 10.13 0.53 -0.88
C GLN A 15 10.47 -0.87 -0.35
N ALA A 16 11.03 -1.72 -1.21
CA ALA A 16 11.52 -3.02 -0.79
C ALA A 16 12.70 -2.85 0.18
N THR A 17 12.72 -3.65 1.23
CA THR A 17 13.80 -3.76 2.22
C THR A 17 14.77 -4.88 1.83
N ASP A 18 15.79 -5.11 2.66
CA ASP A 18 16.74 -6.23 2.53
C ASP A 18 16.32 -7.49 3.29
N ASP A 19 15.07 -7.55 3.76
CA ASP A 19 14.50 -8.75 4.40
C ASP A 19 14.62 -10.00 3.52
N SER A 20 14.70 -9.82 2.20
CA SER A 20 14.99 -10.86 1.21
C SER A 20 15.92 -10.32 0.12
N PRO A 21 16.97 -11.09 -0.30
CA PRO A 21 17.83 -10.69 -1.41
C PRO A 21 17.08 -10.62 -2.75
N ASP A 22 15.93 -11.29 -2.85
CA ASP A 22 15.08 -11.31 -4.05
C ASP A 22 14.11 -10.11 -4.11
N GLY A 23 14.10 -9.25 -3.09
CA GLY A 23 13.19 -8.11 -2.99
C GLY A 23 11.80 -8.49 -2.47
N SER A 24 10.77 -7.76 -2.93
CA SER A 24 9.39 -7.94 -2.50
C SER A 24 8.46 -8.11 -3.69
N GLU A 25 7.53 -9.06 -3.57
CA GLU A 25 6.45 -9.29 -4.54
C GLU A 25 5.11 -9.31 -3.79
N PHE A 26 4.09 -8.66 -4.33
CA PHE A 26 2.79 -8.49 -3.67
C PHE A 26 1.66 -8.32 -4.69
N VAL A 27 0.43 -8.53 -4.23
CA VAL A 27 -0.79 -8.32 -5.01
C VAL A 27 -1.51 -7.08 -4.52
N LEU A 28 -1.76 -6.14 -5.43
CA LEU A 28 -2.59 -4.97 -5.17
C LEU A 28 -4.02 -5.21 -5.69
N VAL A 29 -5.01 -4.78 -4.92
CA VAL A 29 -6.43 -4.82 -5.31
C VAL A 29 -7.00 -3.42 -5.12
N PHE A 30 -7.63 -2.90 -6.16
CA PHE A 30 -8.33 -1.62 -6.15
C PHE A 30 -9.83 -1.88 -6.20
N ASP A 31 -10.62 -1.07 -5.49
CA ASP A 31 -12.08 -1.24 -5.35
C ASP A 31 -12.88 -0.67 -6.55
N ASP A 32 -12.20 -0.33 -7.64
CA ASP A 32 -12.76 0.06 -8.93
C ASP A 32 -12.18 -0.82 -10.05
N GLY A 33 -13.06 -1.52 -10.79
CA GLY A 33 -12.67 -2.37 -11.91
C GLY A 33 -12.17 -1.61 -13.15
N GLY A 34 -12.34 -0.28 -13.20
CA GLY A 34 -11.78 0.59 -14.23
C GLY A 34 -10.37 1.11 -13.91
N PHE A 35 -9.78 0.71 -12.79
CA PHE A 35 -8.44 1.13 -12.40
C PHE A 35 -7.37 0.71 -13.43
N SER A 36 -6.40 1.60 -13.66
CA SER A 36 -5.15 1.32 -14.37
C SER A 36 -3.98 1.89 -13.57
N GLU A 37 -2.89 1.15 -13.47
CA GLU A 37 -1.68 1.59 -12.77
C GLU A 37 -1.01 2.81 -13.44
N ASP A 38 -1.16 2.93 -14.77
CA ASP A 38 -0.70 4.07 -15.57
C ASP A 38 -1.45 5.38 -15.27
N SER A 39 -2.54 5.33 -14.50
CA SER A 39 -3.40 6.48 -14.18
C SER A 39 -3.27 6.94 -12.73
N THR A 40 -2.22 6.50 -12.03
CA THR A 40 -1.94 6.96 -10.67
C THR A 40 -1.43 8.41 -10.67
N PHE A 41 -1.67 9.14 -9.57
CA PHE A 41 -1.15 10.51 -9.41
C PHE A 41 0.27 10.46 -8.83
N LEU A 42 1.28 10.48 -9.70
CA LEU A 42 2.69 10.40 -9.30
C LEU A 42 3.24 11.77 -8.92
N LEU A 43 4.06 11.81 -7.85
CA LEU A 43 4.61 13.06 -7.34
C LEU A 43 5.48 13.79 -8.37
N THR A 44 6.37 13.08 -9.06
CA THR A 44 7.27 13.70 -10.04
C THR A 44 6.53 14.08 -11.31
N ASP A 45 5.49 13.34 -11.71
CA ASP A 45 4.62 13.73 -12.83
C ASP A 45 3.85 15.02 -12.52
N TRP A 46 3.28 15.13 -11.32
CA TRP A 46 2.61 16.36 -10.92
C TRP A 46 3.58 17.54 -10.92
N LEU A 47 4.76 17.38 -10.32
CA LEU A 47 5.74 18.46 -10.22
C LEU A 47 6.37 18.84 -11.58
N SER A 48 6.48 17.92 -12.55
CA SER A 48 6.97 18.25 -13.90
C SER A 48 5.98 19.10 -14.69
N HIS A 49 4.69 19.04 -14.34
CA HIS A 49 3.60 19.79 -14.97
C HIS A 49 3.20 21.08 -14.22
N VAL A 50 3.93 21.47 -13.16
CA VAL A 50 3.71 22.73 -12.43
C VAL A 50 4.85 23.71 -12.73
N PRO A 51 4.57 24.97 -13.11
CA PRO A 51 5.61 25.96 -13.34
C PRO A 51 6.53 26.13 -12.13
N ALA A 52 7.84 26.19 -12.34
CA ALA A 52 8.83 26.24 -11.27
C ALA A 52 8.61 27.42 -10.31
N GLU A 53 8.12 28.57 -10.81
CA GLU A 53 7.78 29.72 -9.98
C GLU A 53 6.58 29.47 -9.04
N VAL A 54 5.66 28.58 -9.41
CA VAL A 54 4.53 28.16 -8.56
C VAL A 54 5.03 27.23 -7.46
N ILE A 55 5.89 26.26 -7.81
CA ILE A 55 6.55 25.38 -6.84
C ILE A 55 7.37 26.21 -5.84
N ALA A 56 8.19 27.13 -6.34
CA ALA A 56 9.01 28.02 -5.52
C ALA A 56 8.18 28.85 -4.54
N LYS A 57 7.05 29.41 -5.00
CA LYS A 57 6.11 30.14 -4.14
C LYS A 57 5.47 29.23 -3.08
N ASN A 58 5.05 28.03 -3.45
CA ASN A 58 4.43 27.06 -2.53
C ASN A 58 5.38 26.69 -1.38
N PHE A 59 6.63 26.37 -1.69
CA PHE A 59 7.63 25.98 -0.70
C PHE A 59 8.38 27.17 -0.07
N GLN A 60 8.07 28.40 -0.47
CA GLN A 60 8.75 29.62 -0.01
C GLN A 60 10.28 29.53 -0.16
N ALA A 61 10.75 28.99 -1.29
CA ALA A 61 12.16 28.71 -1.57
C ALA A 61 12.60 29.33 -2.91
N ASN A 62 13.92 29.34 -3.17
CA ASN A 62 14.45 29.80 -4.45
C ASN A 62 14.11 28.78 -5.56
N ALA A 63 13.73 29.26 -6.74
CA ALA A 63 13.43 28.41 -7.90
C ALA A 63 14.60 27.47 -8.28
N SER A 64 15.85 27.88 -8.01
CA SER A 64 17.02 27.03 -8.25
C SER A 64 17.03 25.74 -7.42
N ALA A 65 16.33 25.70 -6.27
CA ALA A 65 16.19 24.48 -5.46
C ALA A 65 15.41 23.37 -6.20
N PHE A 66 14.63 23.75 -7.21
CA PHE A 66 13.77 22.86 -8.00
C PHE A 66 14.31 22.61 -9.41
N ALA A 67 15.53 23.04 -9.71
CA ALA A 67 16.14 22.91 -11.04
C ALA A 67 16.37 21.45 -11.50
N HIS A 68 16.29 20.50 -10.57
CA HIS A 68 16.54 19.07 -10.82
C HIS A 68 15.30 18.19 -10.59
N ILE A 69 14.10 18.78 -10.57
CA ILE A 69 12.88 17.98 -10.62
C ILE A 69 12.91 17.14 -11.92
N PRO A 70 12.68 15.82 -11.86
CA PRO A 70 12.59 14.98 -13.05
C PRO A 70 11.56 15.54 -14.04
N ALA A 71 11.91 15.57 -15.33
CA ALA A 71 11.00 16.06 -16.38
C ALA A 71 9.86 15.07 -16.69
N GLU A 72 10.03 13.82 -16.31
CA GLU A 72 9.08 12.73 -16.50
C GLU A 72 8.87 12.01 -15.16
N GLU A 73 7.80 11.22 -15.11
CA GLU A 73 7.45 10.46 -13.93
C GLU A 73 8.54 9.46 -13.51
N LEU A 74 8.59 9.19 -12.21
CA LEU A 74 9.37 8.11 -11.64
C LEU A 74 8.37 7.16 -10.97
N TYR A 75 7.92 6.16 -11.73
CA TYR A 75 6.96 5.17 -11.25
C TYR A 75 7.62 4.15 -10.31
N ILE A 76 8.47 3.28 -10.85
CA ILE A 76 9.32 2.35 -10.09
C ILE A 76 10.78 2.61 -10.47
N PHE A 77 11.63 2.82 -9.47
CA PHE A 77 13.03 3.15 -9.70
C PHE A 77 13.93 2.58 -8.58
N PRO A 78 15.21 2.31 -8.87
CA PRO A 78 16.14 1.81 -7.87
C PRO A 78 16.44 2.89 -6.81
N ALA A 79 16.48 2.47 -5.56
CA ALA A 79 16.89 3.30 -4.42
C ALA A 79 17.90 2.53 -3.57
N ARG A 80 18.65 3.25 -2.72
CA ARG A 80 19.42 2.61 -1.64
C ARG A 80 18.45 2.06 -0.61
N LEU A 81 18.83 0.99 0.07
CA LEU A 81 18.06 0.44 1.18
C LEU A 81 17.80 1.53 2.24
N PRO A 82 16.63 1.52 2.91
CA PRO A 82 16.40 2.36 4.07
C PRO A 82 17.44 2.09 5.17
N ASP A 83 17.83 3.12 5.91
CA ASP A 83 18.69 2.94 7.09
C ASP A 83 17.94 2.15 8.18
N GLU A 84 18.61 1.19 8.84
CA GLU A 84 18.02 0.28 9.85
C GLU A 84 17.35 1.04 11.02
N ASP A 85 17.88 2.21 11.39
CA ASP A 85 17.43 3.05 12.50
C ASP A 85 16.67 4.31 12.05
N SER A 86 16.03 4.28 10.87
CA SER A 86 15.26 5.42 10.37
C SER A 86 14.03 5.67 11.25
N ALA A 87 14.17 6.59 12.22
CA ALA A 87 13.08 6.99 13.08
C ALA A 87 11.93 7.56 12.24
N ALA A 88 10.70 7.09 12.49
CA ALA A 88 9.52 7.63 11.84
C ALA A 88 9.44 9.16 12.01
N PRO A 89 9.00 9.90 10.98
CA PRO A 89 8.89 11.34 11.07
C PRO A 89 7.96 11.75 12.21
N LYS A 90 8.39 12.73 13.02
CA LYS A 90 7.58 13.27 14.10
C LYS A 90 6.62 14.31 13.54
N SER A 91 5.33 14.09 13.75
CA SER A 91 4.28 15.03 13.38
C SER A 91 3.70 15.72 14.62
N PRO A 92 3.54 17.06 14.62
CA PRO A 92 2.83 17.76 15.70
C PRO A 92 1.34 17.39 15.75
N GLN A 93 0.78 16.80 14.69
CA GLN A 93 -0.59 16.27 14.67
C GLN A 93 -0.68 14.85 15.28
N GLY A 94 0.44 14.28 15.74
CA GLY A 94 0.48 12.93 16.31
C GLY A 94 0.52 11.83 15.24
N THR A 95 0.14 10.63 15.64
CA THR A 95 0.07 9.43 14.79
C THR A 95 -1.37 9.11 14.43
N VAL A 96 -1.57 8.34 13.35
CA VAL A 96 -2.88 7.78 13.00
C VAL A 96 -3.39 6.86 14.13
N PRO A 97 -4.70 6.85 14.41
CA PRO A 97 -5.28 6.04 15.50
C PRO A 97 -5.31 4.54 15.17
N ASP A 98 -5.60 4.20 13.92
CA ASP A 98 -5.59 2.82 13.43
C ASP A 98 -4.42 2.63 12.44
N PRO A 99 -3.68 1.51 12.54
CA PRO A 99 -2.54 1.24 11.66
C PRO A 99 -2.99 0.96 10.23
N PHE A 100 -2.11 1.26 9.26
CA PHE A 100 -2.35 1.02 7.84
C PHE A 100 -1.87 -0.35 7.36
N SER A 101 -1.26 -1.13 8.25
CA SER A 101 -0.84 -2.50 8.03
C SER A 101 -1.57 -3.45 8.99
N PHE A 102 -1.71 -4.71 8.56
CA PHE A 102 -2.35 -5.76 9.32
C PHE A 102 -1.59 -7.08 9.16
N ALA A 103 -1.15 -7.64 10.29
CA ALA A 103 -0.33 -8.85 10.32
C ALA A 103 -1.18 -10.13 10.14
N LEU A 104 -1.78 -10.30 8.96
CA LEU A 104 -2.60 -11.49 8.63
C LEU A 104 -1.77 -12.79 8.73
N SER A 105 -0.45 -12.73 8.54
CA SER A 105 0.44 -13.89 8.75
C SER A 105 0.37 -14.43 10.18
N LYS A 106 0.12 -13.55 11.16
CA LYS A 106 0.05 -13.89 12.60
C LYS A 106 -1.36 -14.24 13.07
N VAL A 107 -2.37 -14.07 12.22
CA VAL A 107 -3.76 -14.44 12.56
C VAL A 107 -3.86 -15.97 12.59
N LYS A 108 -4.40 -16.49 13.70
CA LYS A 108 -4.70 -17.92 13.84
C LYS A 108 -5.78 -18.29 12.82
N SER A 109 -5.48 -19.25 11.94
CA SER A 109 -6.44 -19.74 10.97
C SER A 109 -7.52 -20.61 11.62
N THR A 110 -8.71 -20.58 11.03
CA THR A 110 -9.78 -21.51 11.34
C THR A 110 -9.54 -22.80 10.56
N GLN A 111 -9.30 -23.89 11.27
CA GLN A 111 -9.16 -25.22 10.69
C GLN A 111 -10.53 -25.75 10.26
N LEU A 112 -10.60 -26.27 9.04
CA LEU A 112 -11.76 -26.95 8.47
C LEU A 112 -11.36 -28.38 8.05
N SER A 113 -12.33 -29.17 7.58
CA SER A 113 -12.12 -30.58 7.22
C SER A 113 -11.12 -30.82 6.09
N GLY A 114 -10.94 -29.83 5.19
CA GLY A 114 -10.10 -29.95 4.00
C GLY A 114 -9.11 -28.79 3.81
N GLY A 115 -8.79 -28.05 4.87
CA GLY A 115 -7.87 -26.92 4.80
C GLY A 115 -8.14 -25.86 5.85
N THR A 116 -7.78 -24.61 5.56
CA THR A 116 -7.89 -23.51 6.53
C THR A 116 -8.43 -22.23 5.90
N VAL A 117 -9.00 -21.36 6.73
CA VAL A 117 -9.42 -20.02 6.32
C VAL A 117 -8.98 -18.98 7.35
N LYS A 118 -8.56 -17.80 6.88
CA LYS A 118 -8.47 -16.56 7.66
C LYS A 118 -9.31 -15.51 6.98
N VAL A 119 -10.12 -14.77 7.74
CA VAL A 119 -10.97 -13.69 7.22
C VAL A 119 -10.52 -12.38 7.83
N VAL A 120 -10.45 -11.34 7.00
CA VAL A 120 -10.14 -9.97 7.41
C VAL A 120 -11.15 -9.01 6.77
N ASP A 121 -11.68 -8.10 7.57
CA ASP A 121 -12.64 -7.07 7.16
C ASP A 121 -12.54 -5.87 8.11
N SER A 122 -13.42 -4.88 7.92
CA SER A 122 -13.46 -3.66 8.76
C SER A 122 -13.76 -3.91 10.25
N SER A 123 -14.22 -5.10 10.64
CA SER A 123 -14.43 -5.47 12.05
C SER A 123 -13.12 -5.83 12.76
N THR A 124 -12.09 -6.27 12.03
CA THR A 124 -10.77 -6.61 12.56
C THR A 124 -9.69 -5.64 12.08
N PHE A 125 -9.57 -5.42 10.78
CA PHE A 125 -8.69 -4.41 10.18
C PHE A 125 -9.47 -3.12 9.94
N LYS A 126 -9.54 -2.28 11.00
CA LYS A 126 -10.53 -1.20 11.12
C LYS A 126 -10.58 -0.21 9.96
N ILE A 127 -9.44 0.08 9.32
CA ILE A 127 -9.41 1.03 8.21
C ILE A 127 -9.88 0.44 6.87
N SER A 128 -9.93 -0.89 6.72
CA SER A 128 -10.29 -1.58 5.48
C SER A 128 -11.80 -1.55 5.26
N LYS A 129 -12.33 -0.38 4.89
CA LYS A 129 -13.77 -0.10 4.84
C LYS A 129 -14.45 -0.64 3.59
N THR A 130 -13.76 -0.66 2.46
CA THR A 130 -14.35 -1.03 1.16
C THR A 130 -13.92 -2.42 0.68
N ILE A 131 -12.89 -3.00 1.29
CA ILE A 131 -12.37 -4.33 0.97
C ILE A 131 -12.44 -5.25 2.18
N ALA A 132 -13.01 -6.43 1.96
CA ALA A 132 -12.88 -7.59 2.83
C ALA A 132 -12.18 -8.71 2.06
N ALA A 133 -11.39 -9.54 2.74
CA ALA A 133 -10.61 -10.60 2.11
C ALA A 133 -10.61 -11.88 2.95
N ALA A 134 -10.35 -13.00 2.30
CA ALA A 134 -10.11 -14.28 2.95
C ALA A 134 -8.90 -15.00 2.33
N GLU A 135 -7.95 -15.41 3.18
CA GLU A 135 -6.88 -16.35 2.81
C GLU A 135 -7.44 -17.76 3.00
N VAL A 136 -7.64 -18.50 1.90
CA VAL A 136 -8.19 -19.87 1.92
C VAL A 136 -7.12 -20.83 1.43
N THR A 137 -6.81 -21.84 2.24
CA THR A 137 -5.97 -22.98 1.84
C THR A 137 -6.86 -24.20 1.64
N VAL A 138 -6.72 -24.88 0.50
CA VAL A 138 -7.45 -26.11 0.17
C VAL A 138 -6.43 -27.22 -0.04
N GLU A 139 -6.49 -28.27 0.78
CA GLU A 139 -5.60 -29.42 0.69
C GLU A 139 -5.88 -30.27 -0.56
N PRO A 140 -4.91 -31.06 -1.04
CA PRO A 140 -5.13 -31.97 -2.17
C PRO A 140 -6.35 -32.89 -1.94
N GLY A 141 -7.28 -32.89 -2.90
CA GLY A 141 -8.51 -33.70 -2.85
C GLY A 141 -9.65 -33.08 -2.04
N ALA A 142 -9.43 -31.94 -1.38
CA ALA A 142 -10.49 -31.17 -0.74
C ALA A 142 -11.21 -30.22 -1.71
N ILE A 143 -12.31 -29.63 -1.24
CA ILE A 143 -13.07 -28.61 -1.96
C ILE A 143 -13.60 -27.56 -1.00
N ARG A 144 -13.68 -26.31 -1.44
CA ARG A 144 -14.50 -25.28 -0.78
C ARG A 144 -15.96 -25.63 -1.03
N GLU A 145 -16.74 -25.86 0.03
CA GLU A 145 -18.17 -26.17 -0.06
C GLU A 145 -18.94 -25.19 -0.95
N LEU A 146 -20.03 -25.68 -1.56
CA LEU A 146 -20.97 -24.84 -2.32
C LEU A 146 -21.57 -23.78 -1.38
N HIS A 147 -21.36 -22.51 -1.71
CA HIS A 147 -21.85 -21.38 -0.94
C HIS A 147 -22.04 -20.17 -1.88
N TRP A 148 -22.61 -19.10 -1.33
CA TRP A 148 -22.68 -17.80 -1.99
C TRP A 148 -22.38 -16.71 -0.96
N HIS A 149 -22.05 -15.51 -1.45
CA HIS A 149 -21.97 -14.31 -0.63
C HIS A 149 -23.32 -13.58 -0.75
N PRO A 150 -24.08 -13.39 0.35
CA PRO A 150 -25.34 -12.66 0.29
C PRO A 150 -25.10 -11.18 -0.06
N THR A 151 -26.08 -10.58 -0.73
CA THR A 151 -26.13 -9.15 -1.05
C THR A 151 -26.63 -8.33 0.13
#